data_AF-A0A539DN74-F1
#
_entry.id   AF-A0A539DN74-F1
#
_cell.length_a   1.000
_cell.length_b   1.000
_cell.length_c   1.000
_cell.angle_alpha   90.00
_cell.angle_beta   90.00
_cell.angle_gamma   90.00
#
_symmetry.space_group_name_H-M   'P 1'
#
loop_
_entity.id
_entity.type
_entity.pdbx_description
1 polymer ?
#
loop_
_entity_poly.entity_id
_entity_poly.type
_entity_poly.pdbx_seq_one_letter_code
_entity_poly.pdbx_strand_id
1 'polypeptide(L)'
;MFQAFKRTLLPALVIATLALAADAAQAARYGIPTFTVTEVGKSVARVRVTAAPDGAVGGFRVQWMSKADFDALGGWPATEDYSLGVVFCRFEGAPTLNTLDGTTTFQLGPNASATIEVGDIFDETGMYANYDGDMQLDTQYILRGRAEGYGPILPSFWSPDIIYTTDSQTAGDCTYTQGYWKNHPNAWPTTTLTLGTVTYDQTQLLAIFNTPAAGNGLISLAHQLIAALLNEFNGASMPAPQQSAMFGAQSMIGSLVVPSVGTGFLSPSSTSAYTQTLDEYNNGITGPGHCGPLPV
;
A
#
# COMPACT_ATOMS: atom_id res chain seq x y z
N MET A 1 51.44 30.94 -85.35
CA MET A 1 50.20 30.43 -85.97
C MET A 1 49.52 29.55 -84.94
N PHE A 2 48.28 29.87 -84.59
CA PHE A 2 47.48 29.27 -83.50
C PHE A 2 47.07 27.81 -83.76
N GLN A 3 47.00 26.99 -82.70
CA GLN A 3 46.03 25.89 -82.44
C GLN A 3 46.38 25.26 -81.06
N ALA A 4 45.67 25.52 -79.95
CA ALA A 4 44.33 25.08 -79.51
C ALA A 4 44.24 23.64 -78.94
N PHE A 5 44.21 23.58 -77.59
CA PHE A 5 43.46 22.68 -76.69
C PHE A 5 43.29 21.18 -76.99
N LYS A 6 43.71 20.32 -76.03
CA LYS A 6 42.82 19.69 -75.02
C LYS A 6 43.63 18.87 -74.01
N ARG A 7 43.49 19.21 -72.73
CA ARG A 7 43.86 18.36 -71.59
C ARG A 7 42.90 17.18 -71.54
N THR A 8 43.42 15.96 -71.40
CA THR A 8 42.61 14.80 -71.04
C THR A 8 43.29 14.10 -69.87
N LEU A 9 42.65 14.23 -68.70
CA LEU A 9 43.00 13.55 -67.46
C LEU A 9 42.74 12.04 -67.63
N LEU A 10 43.72 11.19 -67.30
CA LEU A 10 43.46 9.78 -67.01
C LEU A 10 43.08 9.63 -65.52
N PRO A 11 42.12 8.74 -65.19
CA PRO A 11 41.48 8.70 -63.89
C PRO A 11 42.37 8.00 -62.85
N ALA A 12 42.32 8.52 -61.62
CA ALA A 12 42.91 7.90 -60.45
C ALA A 12 42.24 6.54 -60.15
N LEU A 13 43.08 5.54 -59.90
CA LEU A 13 42.67 4.21 -59.42
C LEU A 13 42.03 4.37 -58.04
N VAL A 14 40.71 4.21 -57.96
CA VAL A 14 39.98 4.16 -56.68
C VAL A 14 40.20 2.78 -56.07
N ILE A 15 41.08 2.71 -55.07
CA ILE A 15 41.15 1.56 -54.17
C ILE A 15 39.90 1.63 -53.28
N ALA A 16 38.90 0.80 -53.58
CA ALA A 16 37.77 0.59 -52.70
C ALA A 16 38.28 -0.16 -51.46
N THR A 17 38.60 0.58 -50.41
CA THR A 17 38.71 0.01 -49.07
C THR A 17 37.33 -0.45 -48.67
N LEU A 18 37.09 -1.76 -48.73
CA LEU A 18 35.95 -2.41 -48.09
C LEU A 18 36.17 -2.25 -46.58
N ALA A 19 35.70 -1.14 -46.01
CA ALA A 19 35.55 -1.03 -44.59
C ALA A 19 34.42 -2.00 -44.20
N LEU A 20 34.80 -3.18 -43.72
CA LEU A 20 33.93 -3.98 -42.88
C LEU A 20 33.69 -3.15 -41.62
N ALA A 21 32.70 -2.25 -41.67
CA ALA A 21 32.05 -1.79 -40.47
C ALA A 21 31.39 -3.05 -39.88
N ALA A 22 32.07 -3.67 -38.93
CA ALA A 22 31.37 -4.49 -37.95
C ALA A 22 30.48 -3.50 -37.20
N ASP A 23 29.24 -3.32 -37.69
CA ASP A 23 28.17 -2.78 -36.85
C ASP A 23 28.09 -3.74 -35.67
N ALA A 24 28.65 -3.34 -34.54
CA ALA A 24 28.25 -3.91 -33.28
C ALA A 24 26.76 -3.58 -33.18
N ALA A 25 25.91 -4.55 -33.53
CA ALA A 25 24.47 -4.42 -33.36
C ALA A 25 24.24 -4.08 -31.89
N GLN A 26 24.05 -2.79 -31.60
CA GLN A 26 23.74 -2.33 -30.26
C GLN A 26 22.42 -3.01 -29.91
N ALA A 27 22.46 -3.93 -28.95
CA ALA A 27 21.28 -4.66 -28.52
C ALA A 27 20.15 -3.65 -28.26
N ALA A 28 19.01 -3.84 -28.92
CA ALA A 28 17.86 -2.97 -28.79
C ALA A 28 17.47 -2.92 -27.30
N ARG A 29 17.03 -1.76 -26.82
CA ARG A 29 16.66 -1.55 -25.42
C ARG A 29 15.16 -1.30 -25.35
N TYR A 30 14.48 -1.86 -24.34
CA TYR A 30 13.09 -1.54 -24.10
C TYR A 30 12.88 -0.03 -23.85
N GLY A 31 11.74 0.49 -24.30
CA GLY A 31 11.23 1.78 -23.91
C GLY A 31 10.95 1.83 -22.41
N ILE A 32 11.09 3.02 -21.82
CA ILE A 32 10.88 3.23 -20.39
C ILE A 32 9.37 3.12 -20.10
N PRO A 33 8.91 2.18 -19.25
CA PRO A 33 7.53 2.15 -18.82
C PRO A 33 7.16 3.41 -18.04
N THR A 34 5.90 3.83 -18.09
CA THR A 34 5.41 4.89 -17.21
C THR A 34 4.92 4.29 -15.91
N PHE A 35 5.35 4.87 -14.79
CA PHE A 35 4.92 4.51 -13.45
C PHE A 35 4.11 5.69 -12.90
N THR A 36 2.90 5.41 -12.42
CA THR A 36 2.00 6.44 -11.88
C THR A 36 1.49 5.97 -10.53
N VAL A 37 1.83 6.70 -9.47
CA VAL A 37 1.20 6.50 -8.16
C VAL A 37 -0.24 6.97 -8.26
N THR A 38 -1.19 6.05 -8.11
CA THR A 38 -2.63 6.33 -8.27
C THR A 38 -3.34 6.53 -6.95
N GLU A 39 -2.83 5.93 -5.88
CA GLU A 39 -3.36 6.03 -4.52
C GLU A 39 -2.21 5.79 -3.55
N VAL A 40 -2.23 6.51 -2.43
CA VAL A 40 -1.27 6.32 -1.35
C VAL A 40 -2.08 6.10 -0.08
N GLY A 41 -1.72 5.05 0.66
CA GLY A 41 -2.23 4.76 1.99
C GLY A 41 -1.14 4.91 3.04
N LYS A 42 -1.43 4.40 4.24
CA LYS A 42 -0.58 4.53 5.43
C LYS A 42 0.75 3.77 5.31
N SER A 43 0.71 2.56 4.77
CA SER A 43 1.89 1.68 4.61
C SER A 43 2.06 1.14 3.19
N VAL A 44 1.25 1.61 2.24
CA VAL A 44 1.17 1.09 0.87
C VAL A 44 0.95 2.21 -0.13
N ALA A 45 1.46 2.08 -1.34
CA ALA A 45 1.15 2.94 -2.48
C ALA A 45 0.77 2.09 -3.70
N ARG A 46 -0.38 2.40 -4.31
CA ARG A 46 -0.79 1.79 -5.59
C ARG A 46 -0.07 2.46 -6.73
N VAL A 47 0.65 1.67 -7.51
CA VAL A 47 1.40 2.13 -8.67
C VAL A 47 0.87 1.44 -9.91
N ARG A 48 0.32 2.22 -10.83
CA ARG A 48 0.00 1.76 -12.17
C ARG A 48 1.24 1.82 -13.03
N VAL A 49 1.62 0.69 -13.58
CA VAL A 49 2.72 0.53 -14.54
C VAL A 49 2.12 0.37 -15.93
N THR A 50 2.60 1.13 -16.91
CA THR A 50 2.21 0.96 -18.32
C THR A 50 3.46 0.79 -19.17
N ALA A 51 3.54 -0.33 -19.89
CA ALA A 51 4.67 -0.61 -20.76
C ALA A 51 4.74 0.36 -21.94
N ALA A 52 5.94 0.54 -22.48
CA ALA A 52 6.14 1.27 -23.72
C ALA A 52 5.57 0.48 -24.93
N PRO A 53 5.55 1.05 -26.15
CA PRO A 53 5.02 0.37 -27.34
C PRO A 53 5.72 -0.95 -27.72
N ASP A 54 6.92 -1.19 -27.22
CA ASP A 54 7.69 -2.42 -27.36
C ASP A 54 7.45 -3.44 -26.22
N GLY A 55 6.62 -3.07 -25.24
CA GLY A 55 6.21 -3.93 -24.13
C GLY A 55 7.24 -3.99 -23.00
N ALA A 56 6.95 -4.85 -22.02
CA ALA A 56 7.83 -5.25 -20.94
C ALA A 56 7.67 -6.77 -20.71
N VAL A 57 7.96 -7.55 -21.76
CA VAL A 57 7.72 -9.00 -21.76
C VAL A 57 8.65 -9.79 -20.84
N GLY A 58 9.80 -9.21 -20.47
CA GLY A 58 10.66 -9.71 -19.39
C GLY A 58 10.16 -9.32 -18.00
N GLY A 59 9.01 -8.65 -17.90
CA GLY A 59 8.55 -8.02 -16.69
C GLY A 59 9.15 -6.63 -16.47
N PHE A 60 9.00 -6.14 -15.26
CA PHE A 60 9.50 -4.83 -14.85
C PHE A 60 10.06 -4.86 -13.43
N ARG A 61 10.87 -3.87 -13.10
CA ARG A 61 11.43 -3.68 -11.78
C ARG A 61 11.01 -2.34 -11.21
N VAL A 62 10.76 -2.33 -9.91
CA VAL A 62 10.52 -1.14 -9.11
C VAL A 62 11.54 -1.10 -7.98
N GLN A 63 12.04 0.10 -7.68
CA GLN A 63 12.88 0.38 -6.53
C GLN A 63 12.27 1.52 -5.74
N TRP A 64 12.30 1.42 -4.42
CA TRP A 64 11.93 2.50 -3.52
C TRP A 64 12.76 2.49 -2.24
N MET A 65 12.86 3.66 -1.62
CA MET A 65 13.42 3.85 -0.28
C MET A 65 12.85 5.15 0.31
N SER A 66 13.08 5.38 1.60
CA SER A 66 12.74 6.67 2.20
C SER A 66 13.54 7.78 1.50
N LYS A 67 12.95 8.97 1.33
CA LYS A 67 13.64 10.11 0.73
C LYS A 67 14.83 10.55 1.60
N ALA A 68 14.73 10.38 2.91
CA ALA A 68 15.80 10.63 3.85
C ALA A 68 17.02 9.73 3.57
N ASP A 69 16.81 8.43 3.34
CA ASP A 69 17.88 7.49 3.01
C ASP A 69 18.49 7.81 1.65
N PHE A 70 17.67 8.14 0.65
CA PHE A 70 18.14 8.58 -0.65
C PHE A 70 19.07 9.80 -0.56
N ASP A 71 18.69 10.79 0.25
CA ASP A 71 19.49 11.99 0.47
C ASP A 71 20.77 11.66 1.25
N ALA A 72 20.69 10.79 2.26
CA ALA A 72 21.85 10.33 3.03
C ALA A 72 22.87 9.56 2.17
N LEU A 73 22.40 8.82 1.17
CA LEU A 73 23.23 8.08 0.20
C LEU A 73 23.76 8.98 -0.94
N GLY A 74 23.27 10.22 -1.06
CA GLY A 74 23.62 11.12 -2.16
C GLY A 74 23.01 10.72 -3.51
N GLY A 75 21.91 9.96 -3.48
CA GLY A 75 21.21 9.45 -4.65
C GLY A 75 21.03 7.94 -4.64
N TRP A 76 20.55 7.40 -5.76
CA TRP A 76 20.42 5.96 -5.93
C TRP A 76 21.80 5.27 -5.88
N PRO A 77 21.96 4.17 -5.14
CA PRO A 77 23.21 3.41 -5.11
C PRO A 77 23.63 2.92 -6.49
N ALA A 78 24.94 2.84 -6.70
CA ALA A 78 25.52 2.30 -7.93
C ALA A 78 25.28 0.78 -8.09
N THR A 79 25.15 0.05 -6.99
CA THR A 79 24.83 -1.38 -6.97
C THR A 79 23.33 -1.60 -6.85
N GLU A 80 22.75 -2.25 -7.86
CA GLU A 80 21.29 -2.33 -8.04
C GLU A 80 20.58 -3.25 -7.02
N ASP A 81 21.28 -4.20 -6.37
CA ASP A 81 20.63 -5.31 -5.65
C ASP A 81 21.01 -5.49 -4.16
N TYR A 82 22.00 -4.77 -3.60
CA TYR A 82 22.52 -5.10 -2.24
C TYR A 82 22.85 -3.90 -1.36
N SER A 83 22.13 -2.80 -1.53
CA SER A 83 22.32 -1.61 -0.69
C SER A 83 21.31 -1.64 0.45
N LEU A 84 21.78 -1.57 1.70
CA LEU A 84 20.91 -1.51 2.89
C LEU A 84 19.93 -0.33 2.75
N GLY A 85 18.64 -0.57 3.01
CA GLY A 85 17.58 0.45 2.94
C GLY A 85 16.95 0.68 1.56
N VAL A 86 17.45 0.02 0.49
CA VAL A 86 16.80 0.06 -0.83
C VAL A 86 15.98 -1.20 -1.04
N VAL A 87 14.66 -1.04 -1.12
CA VAL A 87 13.76 -2.11 -1.51
C VAL A 87 13.65 -2.13 -3.03
N PHE A 88 13.79 -3.30 -3.62
CA PHE A 88 13.54 -3.56 -5.01
C PHE A 88 12.64 -4.78 -5.16
N CYS A 89 11.77 -4.70 -6.15
CA CYS A 89 10.88 -5.76 -6.56
C CYS A 89 10.97 -5.95 -8.07
N ARG A 90 11.10 -7.19 -8.50
CA ARG A 90 11.11 -7.62 -9.90
C ARG A 90 9.84 -8.42 -10.16
N PHE A 91 8.99 -7.93 -11.04
CA PHE A 91 7.68 -8.49 -11.35
C PHE A 91 7.75 -9.18 -12.72
N GLU A 92 7.72 -10.50 -12.73
CA GLU A 92 8.08 -11.29 -13.93
C GLU A 92 7.09 -12.39 -14.28
N GLY A 93 6.12 -12.67 -13.41
CA GLY A 93 5.19 -13.79 -13.54
C GLY A 93 3.73 -13.39 -13.38
N ALA A 94 2.89 -14.37 -13.11
CA ALA A 94 1.47 -14.17 -12.85
C ALA A 94 1.25 -13.84 -11.36
N PRO A 95 0.62 -12.70 -11.02
CA PRO A 95 0.14 -12.47 -9.67
C PRO A 95 -1.02 -13.41 -9.32
N THR A 96 -1.19 -13.64 -8.01
CA THR A 96 -2.35 -14.38 -7.48
C THR A 96 -3.07 -13.61 -6.38
N LEU A 97 -2.49 -12.53 -5.86
CA LEU A 97 -3.05 -11.64 -4.86
C LEU A 97 -3.11 -10.20 -5.43
N ASN A 98 -3.73 -9.27 -4.70
CA ASN A 98 -3.75 -7.83 -4.99
C ASN A 98 -4.00 -7.41 -6.47
N THR A 99 -4.79 -8.19 -7.22
CA THR A 99 -5.10 -8.01 -8.66
C THR A 99 -6.23 -7.00 -8.91
N LEU A 100 -6.09 -5.79 -8.38
CA LEU A 100 -7.14 -4.77 -8.28
C LEU A 100 -7.77 -4.31 -9.60
N ASP A 101 -7.05 -4.42 -10.72
CA ASP A 101 -7.50 -4.03 -12.07
C ASP A 101 -7.68 -5.22 -13.02
N GLY A 102 -7.71 -6.44 -12.49
CA GLY A 102 -7.72 -7.65 -13.30
C GLY A 102 -6.37 -7.97 -13.95
N THR A 103 -5.26 -7.44 -13.41
CA THR A 103 -3.91 -7.86 -13.78
C THR A 103 -3.79 -9.37 -13.65
N THR A 104 -3.48 -10.05 -14.75
CA THR A 104 -3.29 -11.51 -14.81
C THR A 104 -1.83 -11.90 -15.08
N THR A 105 -0.97 -10.91 -15.39
CA THR A 105 0.46 -11.11 -15.63
C THR A 105 1.22 -9.79 -15.48
N PHE A 106 2.44 -9.86 -14.95
CA PHE A 106 3.40 -8.75 -14.96
C PHE A 106 4.26 -8.69 -16.23
N GLN A 107 4.17 -9.70 -17.11
CA GLN A 107 4.79 -9.68 -18.44
C GLN A 107 3.91 -8.89 -19.40
N LEU A 108 4.14 -7.58 -19.47
CA LEU A 108 3.25 -6.65 -20.16
C LEU A 108 3.52 -6.66 -21.67
N GLY A 109 2.45 -6.79 -22.46
CA GLY A 109 2.49 -6.53 -23.89
C GLY A 109 2.61 -5.03 -24.22
N PRO A 110 2.71 -4.67 -25.51
CA PRO A 110 2.72 -3.29 -25.97
C PRO A 110 1.63 -2.42 -25.34
N ASN A 111 2.02 -1.36 -24.63
CA ASN A 111 1.11 -0.42 -23.94
C ASN A 111 0.16 -1.05 -22.90
N ALA A 112 0.38 -2.31 -22.51
CA ALA A 112 -0.41 -2.94 -21.47
C ALA A 112 -0.07 -2.34 -20.10
N SER A 113 -1.04 -2.36 -19.19
CA SER A 113 -0.84 -1.92 -17.81
C SER A 113 -0.96 -3.08 -16.83
N ALA A 114 -0.30 -2.92 -15.68
CA ALA A 114 -0.60 -3.64 -14.45
C ALA A 114 -0.62 -2.66 -13.28
N THR A 115 -1.35 -3.00 -12.22
CA THR A 115 -1.32 -2.26 -10.95
C THR A 115 -0.62 -3.11 -9.89
N ILE A 116 0.27 -2.48 -9.12
CA ILE A 116 0.98 -3.09 -7.99
C ILE A 116 0.75 -2.27 -6.72
N GLU A 117 0.88 -2.89 -5.56
CA GLU A 117 0.75 -2.26 -4.24
C GLU A 117 2.10 -2.23 -3.52
N VAL A 118 2.91 -1.21 -3.79
CA VAL A 118 4.23 -1.03 -3.15
C VAL A 118 4.05 -0.86 -1.64
N GLY A 119 4.67 -1.74 -0.83
CA GLY A 119 4.51 -1.75 0.63
C GLY A 119 3.63 -2.89 1.17
N ASP A 120 2.84 -3.56 0.33
CA ASP A 120 2.06 -4.75 0.69
C ASP A 120 2.21 -5.83 -0.40
N ILE A 121 3.40 -6.42 -0.43
CA ILE A 121 3.89 -7.26 -1.54
C ILE A 121 4.33 -8.64 -1.05
N PHE A 122 4.36 -8.87 0.27
CA PHE A 122 5.08 -9.99 0.88
C PHE A 122 4.58 -11.37 0.46
N ASP A 123 3.29 -11.52 0.20
CA ASP A 123 2.67 -12.78 -0.21
C ASP A 123 2.35 -12.85 -1.72
N GLU A 124 2.69 -11.81 -2.49
CA GLU A 124 2.42 -11.76 -3.92
C GLU A 124 3.28 -12.75 -4.71
N THR A 125 2.66 -13.49 -5.63
CA THR A 125 3.34 -14.46 -6.48
C THR A 125 3.82 -13.83 -7.79
N GLY A 126 4.79 -14.46 -8.45
CA GLY A 126 5.27 -13.98 -9.75
C GLY A 126 6.26 -12.81 -9.66
N MET A 127 6.93 -12.67 -8.51
CA MET A 127 7.94 -11.65 -8.29
C MET A 127 9.10 -12.09 -7.40
N TYR A 128 10.15 -11.27 -7.38
CA TYR A 128 11.35 -11.41 -6.55
C TYR A 128 11.68 -10.07 -5.87
N ALA A 129 11.94 -10.06 -4.56
CA ALA A 129 12.19 -8.84 -3.81
C ALA A 129 13.36 -8.99 -2.81
N ASN A 130 14.09 -7.90 -2.51
CA ASN A 130 14.94 -7.83 -1.33
C ASN A 130 14.18 -7.15 -0.19
N TYR A 131 13.95 -7.88 0.89
CA TYR A 131 12.95 -7.54 1.89
C TYR A 131 13.32 -6.31 2.73
N ASP A 132 12.39 -5.36 2.82
CA ASP A 132 12.08 -4.60 4.04
C ASP A 132 10.54 -4.47 4.08
N GLY A 133 9.95 -4.46 5.27
CA GLY A 133 8.51 -4.64 5.47
C GLY A 133 7.63 -3.49 4.95
N ASP A 134 6.47 -3.34 5.57
CA ASP A 134 5.51 -2.27 5.31
C ASP A 134 6.16 -0.87 5.27
N MET A 135 5.65 0.03 4.43
CA MET A 135 6.16 1.41 4.39
C MET A 135 5.86 2.13 5.71
N GLN A 136 6.79 2.99 6.13
CA GLN A 136 6.64 3.84 7.30
C GLN A 136 5.58 4.90 7.07
N LEU A 137 4.85 5.24 8.13
CA LEU A 137 3.81 6.27 8.17
C LEU A 137 4.42 7.67 8.02
N ASP A 138 3.66 8.64 7.49
CA ASP A 138 4.10 10.05 7.33
C ASP A 138 5.50 10.21 6.71
N THR A 139 5.88 9.27 5.86
CA THR A 139 7.25 9.17 5.37
C THR A 139 7.25 9.44 3.88
N GLN A 140 8.10 10.38 3.47
CA GLN A 140 8.33 10.62 2.07
C GLN A 140 9.18 9.51 1.49
N TYR A 141 8.72 8.92 0.40
CA TYR A 141 9.42 7.90 -0.36
C TYR A 141 9.78 8.40 -1.74
N ILE A 142 10.85 7.84 -2.28
CA ILE A 142 11.25 8.01 -3.66
C ILE A 142 11.22 6.67 -4.36
N LEU A 143 10.62 6.63 -5.55
CA LEU A 143 10.44 5.42 -6.34
C LEU A 143 10.92 5.64 -7.77
N ARG A 144 11.50 4.60 -8.36
CA ARG A 144 11.78 4.51 -9.80
C ARG A 144 11.49 3.10 -10.31
N GLY A 145 11.30 2.97 -11.61
CA GLY A 145 11.13 1.66 -12.23
C GLY A 145 11.74 1.56 -13.61
N ARG A 146 11.84 0.34 -14.14
CA ARG A 146 12.31 0.06 -15.50
C ARG A 146 11.70 -1.24 -16.04
N ALA A 147 11.70 -1.42 -17.36
CA ALA A 147 11.45 -2.73 -17.96
C ALA A 147 12.68 -3.62 -17.80
N GLU A 148 12.47 -4.91 -17.54
CA GLU A 148 13.54 -5.90 -17.48
C GLU A 148 13.86 -6.44 -18.88
N GLY A 149 15.12 -6.84 -19.07
CA GLY A 149 15.59 -7.38 -20.35
C GLY A 149 15.01 -8.76 -20.61
N TYR A 150 14.79 -9.08 -21.89
CA TYR A 150 14.32 -10.39 -22.32
C TYR A 150 14.96 -10.78 -23.65
N GLY A 151 15.59 -11.96 -23.67
CA GLY A 151 16.34 -12.43 -24.83
C GLY A 151 17.44 -11.42 -25.24
N PRO A 152 17.46 -10.94 -26.50
CA PRO A 152 18.47 -9.99 -26.98
C PRO A 152 18.16 -8.53 -26.64
N ILE A 153 17.00 -8.24 -26.03
CA ILE A 153 16.59 -6.86 -25.73
C ILE A 153 17.04 -6.49 -24.31
N LEU A 154 17.79 -5.39 -24.20
CA LEU A 154 18.31 -4.88 -22.94
C LEU A 154 17.20 -4.25 -22.07
N PRO A 155 17.35 -4.26 -20.73
CA PRO A 155 16.45 -3.55 -19.81
C PRO A 155 16.35 -2.07 -20.18
N SER A 156 15.19 -1.43 -19.97
CA SER A 156 15.07 0.02 -20.22
C SER A 156 16.01 0.83 -19.33
N PHE A 157 16.18 2.12 -19.63
CA PHE A 157 16.68 3.04 -18.62
C PHE A 157 15.65 3.17 -17.49
N TRP A 158 16.10 3.68 -16.35
CA TRP A 158 15.21 4.01 -15.24
C TRP A 158 14.24 5.12 -15.64
N SER A 159 13.02 5.04 -15.12
CA SER A 159 12.05 6.12 -15.15
C SER A 159 12.61 7.36 -14.42
N PRO A 160 12.02 8.53 -14.65
CA PRO A 160 12.13 9.63 -13.71
C PRO A 160 11.74 9.18 -12.30
N ASP A 161 12.34 9.83 -11.30
CA ASP A 161 12.00 9.60 -9.90
C ASP A 161 10.59 10.12 -9.60
N ILE A 162 9.85 9.34 -8.83
CA ILE A 162 8.52 9.67 -8.35
C ILE A 162 8.62 9.82 -6.84
N ILE A 163 8.19 10.98 -6.34
CA ILE A 163 8.16 11.25 -4.91
C ILE A 163 6.70 11.26 -4.46
N TYR A 164 6.42 10.54 -3.38
CA TYR A 164 5.13 10.53 -2.71
C TYR A 164 5.37 10.44 -1.21
N THR A 165 4.36 10.80 -0.42
CA THR A 165 4.40 10.71 1.04
C THR A 165 3.30 9.76 1.45
N THR A 166 3.65 8.71 2.20
CA THR A 166 2.65 7.84 2.82
C THR A 166 1.77 8.65 3.74
N ASP A 167 0.51 8.24 3.88
CA ASP A 167 -0.41 8.98 4.74
C ASP A 167 0.14 9.02 6.17
N SER A 168 0.10 10.21 6.77
CA SER A 168 0.42 10.34 8.18
C SER A 168 -0.59 9.56 9.01
N GLN A 169 -0.13 8.85 10.03
CA GLN A 169 -0.97 8.58 11.18
C GLN A 169 -0.94 9.84 12.03
N THR A 170 -2.02 10.62 12.05
CA THR A 170 -2.17 11.66 13.07
C THR A 170 -1.91 11.00 14.43
N ALA A 171 -1.08 11.58 15.31
CA ALA A 171 -0.97 11.04 16.67
C ALA A 171 -2.38 11.01 17.29
N GLY A 172 -2.91 9.80 17.52
CA GLY A 172 -4.30 9.56 17.93
C GLY A 172 -5.25 9.01 16.86
N ASP A 173 -4.89 9.02 15.57
CA ASP A 173 -5.64 8.39 14.47
C ASP A 173 -5.27 6.90 14.33
N CYS A 174 -5.55 6.14 15.38
CA CYS A 174 -5.32 4.71 15.49
C CYS A 174 -6.33 4.12 16.47
N THR A 175 -6.54 2.80 16.43
CA THR A 175 -7.46 2.12 17.35
C THR A 175 -6.71 1.38 18.44
N TYR A 176 -7.31 1.38 19.63
CA TYR A 176 -6.95 0.49 20.73
C TYR A 176 -8.01 -0.61 20.88
N THR A 177 -7.55 -1.80 21.25
CA THR A 177 -8.45 -2.93 21.54
C THR A 177 -9.40 -2.65 22.70
N GLN A 178 -10.48 -3.43 22.77
CA GLN A 178 -11.33 -3.52 23.97
C GLN A 178 -10.52 -3.76 25.25
N GLY A 179 -9.50 -4.63 25.18
CA GLY A 179 -8.67 -4.98 26.33
C GLY A 179 -7.86 -3.80 26.84
N TYR A 180 -7.35 -2.95 25.95
CA TYR A 180 -6.66 -1.73 26.33
C TYR A 180 -7.60 -0.80 27.10
N TRP A 181 -8.76 -0.45 26.52
CA TRP A 181 -9.71 0.48 27.16
C TRP A 181 -10.18 -0.03 28.52
N LYS A 182 -10.47 -1.33 28.63
CA LYS A 182 -10.85 -1.97 29.90
C LYS A 182 -9.79 -1.80 30.99
N ASN A 183 -8.51 -1.89 30.63
CA ASN A 183 -7.40 -1.87 31.59
C ASN A 183 -6.80 -0.47 31.80
N HIS A 184 -7.20 0.53 31.02
CA HIS A 184 -6.70 1.91 31.09
C HIS A 184 -7.82 2.95 31.23
N PRO A 185 -8.66 2.89 32.28
CA PRO A 185 -9.75 3.85 32.47
C PRO A 185 -9.29 5.31 32.60
N ASN A 186 -8.07 5.54 33.09
CA ASN A 186 -7.48 6.87 33.18
C ASN A 186 -7.14 7.49 31.81
N ALA A 187 -7.06 6.67 30.76
CA ALA A 187 -6.80 7.13 29.40
C ALA A 187 -8.08 7.44 28.61
N TRP A 188 -9.27 7.23 29.19
CA TRP A 188 -10.52 7.43 28.45
C TRP A 188 -10.72 8.91 28.12
N PRO A 189 -10.98 9.26 26.85
CA PRO A 189 -11.23 10.65 26.43
C PRO A 189 -12.56 11.21 26.96
N THR A 190 -13.45 10.35 27.44
CA THR A 190 -14.75 10.72 28.03
C THR A 190 -15.10 9.80 29.19
N THR A 191 -15.85 10.31 30.15
CA THR A 191 -16.33 9.56 31.33
C THR A 191 -17.76 9.04 31.16
N THR A 192 -18.42 9.32 30.05
CA THR A 192 -19.79 8.88 29.75
C THR A 192 -19.94 8.49 28.29
N LEU A 193 -20.68 7.41 28.03
CA LEU A 193 -21.05 6.97 26.69
C LEU A 193 -22.52 6.60 26.63
N THR A 194 -23.13 6.78 25.46
CA THR A 194 -24.50 6.34 25.20
C THR A 194 -24.47 5.08 24.35
N LEU A 195 -25.10 4.02 24.85
CA LEU A 195 -25.35 2.78 24.10
C LEU A 195 -26.86 2.68 23.83
N GLY A 196 -27.23 2.65 22.56
CA GLY A 196 -28.59 2.85 22.09
C GLY A 196 -29.13 4.20 22.55
N THR A 197 -30.11 4.17 23.44
CA THR A 197 -30.73 5.37 24.03
C THR A 197 -30.41 5.54 25.52
N VAL A 198 -29.48 4.74 26.08
CA VAL A 198 -29.14 4.74 27.50
C VAL A 198 -27.72 5.28 27.68
N THR A 199 -27.57 6.32 28.50
CA THR A 199 -26.26 6.87 28.87
C THR A 199 -25.74 6.17 30.12
N TYR A 200 -24.49 5.73 30.05
CA TYR A 200 -23.77 5.06 31.13
C TYR A 200 -22.58 5.91 31.56
N ASP A 201 -22.29 5.90 32.86
CA ASP A 201 -21.04 6.43 33.38
C ASP A 201 -19.87 5.43 33.21
N GLN A 202 -18.64 5.89 33.41
CA GLN A 202 -17.44 5.08 33.28
C GLN A 202 -17.45 3.83 34.17
N THR A 203 -18.02 3.91 35.38
CA THR A 203 -18.07 2.78 36.32
C THR A 203 -19.00 1.69 35.79
N GLN A 204 -20.16 2.09 35.26
CA GLN A 204 -21.11 1.20 34.61
C GLN A 204 -20.54 0.57 33.33
N LEU A 205 -19.84 1.36 32.51
CA LEU A 205 -19.18 0.87 31.29
C LEU A 205 -18.08 -0.15 31.61
N LEU A 206 -17.29 0.09 32.66
CA LEU A 206 -16.31 -0.89 33.17
C LEU A 206 -16.98 -2.14 33.72
N ALA A 207 -18.12 -2.02 34.40
CA ALA A 207 -18.89 -3.19 34.86
C ALA A 207 -19.39 -4.03 33.68
N ILE A 208 -19.87 -3.39 32.61
CA ILE A 208 -20.24 -4.05 31.35
C ILE A 208 -19.01 -4.77 30.76
N PHE A 209 -17.85 -4.12 30.62
CA PHE A 209 -16.61 -4.76 30.16
C PHE A 209 -16.12 -5.94 31.00
N ASN A 210 -16.48 -5.97 32.30
CA ASN A 210 -16.14 -7.06 33.21
C ASN A 210 -17.21 -8.16 33.25
N THR A 211 -18.37 -7.95 32.64
CA THR A 211 -19.43 -8.96 32.55
C THR A 211 -19.11 -9.91 31.39
N PRO A 212 -18.97 -11.24 31.64
CA PRO A 212 -18.79 -12.20 30.56
C PRO A 212 -20.00 -12.24 29.64
N ALA A 213 -19.78 -12.33 28.32
CA ALA A 213 -20.89 -12.36 27.37
C ALA A 213 -21.84 -13.56 27.59
N ALA A 214 -21.31 -14.72 27.96
CA ALA A 214 -22.08 -15.91 28.38
C ALA A 214 -23.28 -16.27 27.48
N GLY A 215 -23.14 -16.07 26.16
CA GLY A 215 -24.20 -16.34 25.16
C GLY A 215 -25.20 -15.19 24.95
N ASN A 216 -25.02 -14.05 25.59
CA ASN A 216 -25.79 -12.83 25.36
C ASN A 216 -25.10 -11.93 24.32
N GLY A 217 -25.67 -11.87 23.12
CA GLY A 217 -25.16 -11.06 22.02
C GLY A 217 -25.15 -9.56 22.30
N LEU A 218 -26.00 -9.07 23.21
CA LEU A 218 -26.02 -7.67 23.62
C LEU A 218 -24.74 -7.29 24.36
N ILE A 219 -24.21 -8.17 25.22
CA ILE A 219 -22.97 -7.92 25.96
C ILE A 219 -21.79 -7.90 24.99
N SER A 220 -21.69 -8.88 24.08
CA SER A 220 -20.66 -8.91 23.04
C SER A 220 -20.67 -7.65 22.17
N LEU A 221 -21.86 -7.22 21.73
CA LEU A 221 -22.00 -6.02 20.92
C LEU A 221 -21.61 -4.76 21.71
N ALA A 222 -22.06 -4.65 22.97
CA ALA A 222 -21.74 -3.53 23.83
C ALA A 222 -20.23 -3.41 24.08
N HIS A 223 -19.54 -4.52 24.30
CA HIS A 223 -18.08 -4.56 24.42
C HIS A 223 -17.38 -3.91 23.22
N GLN A 224 -17.74 -4.32 22.00
CA GLN A 224 -17.12 -3.76 20.80
C GLN A 224 -17.53 -2.32 20.53
N LEU A 225 -18.79 -1.97 20.78
CA LEU A 225 -19.28 -0.61 20.60
C LEU A 225 -18.65 0.38 21.58
N ILE A 226 -18.45 0.01 22.85
CA ILE A 226 -17.77 0.87 23.83
C ILE A 226 -16.34 1.18 23.36
N ALA A 227 -15.58 0.17 22.93
CA ALA A 227 -14.22 0.36 22.44
C ALA A 227 -14.17 1.21 21.15
N ALA A 228 -15.10 0.99 20.23
CA ALA A 228 -15.18 1.77 18.99
C ALA A 228 -15.50 3.25 19.25
N LEU A 229 -16.44 3.53 20.16
CA LEU A 229 -16.76 4.91 20.58
C LEU A 229 -15.56 5.56 21.28
N LEU A 230 -14.86 4.86 22.16
CA LEU A 230 -13.66 5.39 22.81
C LEU A 230 -12.55 5.69 21.80
N ASN A 231 -12.36 4.83 20.79
CA ASN A 231 -11.45 5.09 19.68
C ASN A 231 -11.85 6.34 18.90
N GLU A 232 -13.14 6.50 18.54
CA GLU A 232 -13.65 7.70 17.86
C GLU A 232 -13.43 8.97 18.70
N PHE A 233 -13.76 8.94 19.99
CA PHE A 233 -13.51 10.07 20.90
C PHE A 233 -12.02 10.34 21.12
N ASN A 234 -11.16 9.34 20.94
CA ASN A 234 -9.71 9.46 21.01
C ASN A 234 -9.10 9.98 19.69
N GLY A 235 -9.92 10.24 18.67
CA GLY A 235 -9.49 10.80 17.39
C GLY A 235 -9.25 9.78 16.28
N ALA A 236 -9.62 8.51 16.49
CA ALA A 236 -9.53 7.49 15.46
C ALA A 236 -10.58 7.72 14.37
N SER A 237 -10.12 7.80 13.12
CA SER A 237 -10.97 7.84 11.94
C SER A 237 -11.81 6.56 11.88
N MET A 238 -13.08 6.69 11.50
CA MET A 238 -13.99 5.56 11.35
C MET A 238 -14.53 5.55 9.92
N PRO A 239 -14.05 4.65 9.03
CA PRO A 239 -14.54 4.58 7.67
C PRO A 239 -16.02 4.17 7.58
N ALA A 240 -16.62 4.39 6.41
CA ALA A 240 -18.06 4.24 6.21
C ALA A 240 -18.65 2.85 6.61
N PRO A 241 -17.98 1.70 6.38
CA PRO A 241 -18.49 0.40 6.83
C PRO A 241 -18.59 0.31 8.37
N GLN A 242 -17.57 0.77 9.08
CA GLN A 242 -17.49 0.76 10.55
C GLN A 242 -18.47 1.76 11.15
N GLN A 243 -18.62 2.95 10.53
CA GLN A 243 -19.60 3.94 10.94
C GLN A 243 -21.04 3.40 10.76
N SER A 244 -21.30 2.68 9.66
CA SER A 244 -22.59 2.01 9.44
C SER A 244 -22.84 0.91 10.47
N ALA A 245 -21.82 0.12 10.83
CA ALA A 245 -21.91 -0.89 11.87
C ALA A 245 -22.16 -0.28 13.25
N MET A 246 -21.51 0.84 13.57
CA MET A 246 -21.72 1.59 14.81
C MET A 246 -23.16 2.11 14.91
N PHE A 247 -23.68 2.76 13.86
CA PHE A 247 -25.09 3.21 13.85
C PHE A 247 -26.08 2.04 13.90
N GLY A 248 -25.79 0.95 13.20
CA GLY A 248 -26.55 -0.29 13.27
C GLY A 248 -26.58 -0.89 14.68
N ALA A 249 -25.43 -0.92 15.36
CA ALA A 249 -25.31 -1.37 16.74
C ALA A 249 -26.10 -0.48 17.70
N GLN A 250 -25.97 0.85 17.60
CA GLN A 250 -26.75 1.80 18.41
C GLN A 250 -28.26 1.57 18.23
N SER A 251 -28.73 1.47 16.98
CA SER A 251 -30.14 1.20 16.67
C SER A 251 -30.62 -0.14 17.23
N MET A 252 -29.80 -1.19 17.10
CA MET A 252 -30.12 -2.54 17.56
C MET A 252 -30.19 -2.65 19.09
N ILE A 253 -29.33 -1.92 19.82
CA ILE A 253 -29.41 -1.84 21.28
C ILE A 253 -30.68 -1.10 21.72
N GLY A 254 -31.03 0.01 21.05
CA GLY A 254 -32.24 0.77 21.34
C GLY A 254 -32.34 1.15 22.82
N SER A 255 -33.48 0.85 23.46
CA SER A 255 -33.71 1.15 24.88
C SER A 255 -33.28 0.04 25.86
N LEU A 256 -32.62 -1.02 25.36
CA LEU A 256 -32.16 -2.11 26.22
C LEU A 256 -31.06 -1.63 27.18
N VAL A 257 -31.13 -2.08 28.43
CA VAL A 257 -30.10 -1.81 29.43
C VAL A 257 -29.14 -3.00 29.51
N VAL A 258 -27.87 -2.76 29.21
CA VAL A 258 -26.84 -3.80 29.06
C VAL A 258 -26.48 -4.41 30.42
N PRO A 259 -26.37 -5.75 30.55
CA PRO A 259 -25.85 -6.37 31.76
C PRO A 259 -24.39 -6.00 32.06
N SER A 260 -23.97 -5.90 33.31
CA SER A 260 -24.73 -6.18 34.54
C SER A 260 -25.57 -5.00 35.08
N VAL A 261 -25.60 -3.86 34.39
CA VAL A 261 -26.37 -2.68 34.81
C VAL A 261 -27.87 -2.94 34.67
N GLY A 262 -28.26 -3.66 33.63
CA GLY A 262 -29.62 -4.15 33.42
C GLY A 262 -29.66 -5.63 33.09
N THR A 263 -30.75 -6.04 32.44
CA THR A 263 -31.04 -7.45 32.10
C THR A 263 -31.32 -7.64 30.60
N GLY A 264 -30.89 -6.68 29.76
CA GLY A 264 -31.11 -6.73 28.32
C GLY A 264 -30.48 -7.95 27.67
N PHE A 265 -31.08 -8.39 26.56
CA PHE A 265 -30.62 -9.55 25.81
C PHE A 265 -30.85 -9.34 24.32
N LEU A 266 -29.87 -9.77 23.53
CA LEU A 266 -30.00 -9.97 22.09
C LEU A 266 -29.38 -11.32 21.74
N SER A 267 -29.93 -12.01 20.75
CA SER A 267 -29.31 -13.25 20.29
C SER A 267 -27.95 -12.95 19.64
N PRO A 268 -26.91 -13.78 19.87
CA PRO A 268 -25.62 -13.61 19.22
C PRO A 268 -25.72 -13.60 17.69
N SER A 269 -26.64 -14.37 17.10
CA SER A 269 -26.85 -14.39 15.65
C SER A 269 -27.31 -13.03 15.11
N SER A 270 -28.16 -12.30 15.85
CA SER A 270 -28.62 -10.97 15.46
C SER A 270 -27.53 -9.91 15.57
N THR A 271 -26.61 -10.02 16.52
CA THR A 271 -25.56 -9.01 16.74
C THR A 271 -24.24 -9.31 16.04
N SER A 272 -24.04 -10.55 15.57
CA SER A 272 -22.75 -11.07 15.08
C SER A 272 -22.08 -10.19 14.01
N ALA A 273 -22.83 -9.74 13.00
CA ALA A 273 -22.29 -8.94 11.91
C ALA A 273 -21.68 -7.61 12.42
N TYR A 274 -22.41 -6.86 13.24
CA TYR A 274 -21.91 -5.61 13.81
C TYR A 274 -20.78 -5.85 14.82
N THR A 275 -20.89 -6.90 15.61
CA THR A 275 -19.85 -7.28 16.57
C THR A 275 -18.54 -7.55 15.84
N GLN A 276 -18.56 -8.30 14.73
CA GLN A 276 -17.38 -8.61 13.94
C GLN A 276 -16.76 -7.37 13.30
N THR A 277 -17.55 -6.53 12.63
CA THR A 277 -17.02 -5.30 11.98
C THR A 277 -16.36 -4.36 12.99
N LEU A 278 -16.96 -4.19 14.17
CA LEU A 278 -16.39 -3.34 15.22
C LEU A 278 -15.17 -4.00 15.90
N ASP A 279 -15.15 -5.32 16.03
CA ASP A 279 -13.98 -6.05 16.53
C ASP A 279 -12.77 -5.88 15.60
N GLU A 280 -12.95 -6.07 14.29
CA GLU A 280 -11.89 -5.88 13.28
C GLU A 280 -11.36 -4.44 13.28
N TYR A 281 -12.25 -3.45 13.47
CA TYR A 281 -11.86 -2.05 13.63
C TYR A 281 -11.05 -1.81 14.91
N ASN A 282 -11.53 -2.27 16.06
CA ASN A 282 -10.88 -2.06 17.36
C ASN A 282 -9.51 -2.76 17.45
N ASN A 283 -9.32 -3.86 16.73
CA ASN A 283 -8.04 -4.55 16.62
C ASN A 283 -7.11 -3.94 15.55
N GLY A 284 -7.55 -2.89 14.86
CA GLY A 284 -6.75 -2.20 13.84
C GLY A 284 -6.56 -2.99 12.55
N ILE A 285 -7.36 -4.05 12.32
CA ILE A 285 -7.38 -4.82 11.07
C ILE A 285 -8.02 -3.98 9.95
N THR A 286 -9.02 -3.18 10.31
CA THR A 286 -9.66 -2.22 9.40
C THR A 286 -9.62 -0.81 9.97
N GLY A 287 -9.81 0.20 9.13
CA GLY A 287 -9.75 1.60 9.54
C GLY A 287 -8.31 2.08 9.71
N PRO A 288 -8.00 2.90 10.74
CA PRO A 288 -6.77 3.66 10.77
C PRO A 288 -5.54 2.90 11.26
N GLY A 289 -5.66 1.59 11.54
CA GLY A 289 -4.60 0.75 12.09
C GLY A 289 -4.51 0.78 13.62
N HIS A 290 -3.83 -0.19 14.22
CA HIS A 290 -3.69 -0.32 15.68
C HIS A 290 -2.66 0.70 16.22
N CYS A 291 -2.94 1.30 17.38
CA CYS A 291 -1.95 2.12 18.07
C CYS A 291 -0.79 1.23 18.55
N GLY A 292 0.47 1.67 18.49
CA GLY A 292 1.57 0.91 19.11
C GLY A 292 1.30 0.58 20.60
N PRO A 293 2.09 -0.29 21.25
CA PRO A 293 1.84 -0.72 22.63
C PRO A 293 2.00 0.39 23.69
N LEU A 294 2.43 1.58 23.29
CA LEU A 294 2.60 2.76 24.15
C LEU A 294 1.67 3.87 23.65
N PRO A 295 0.85 4.49 24.53
CA PRO A 295 0.07 5.65 24.14
C PRO A 295 0.97 6.83 23.80
N VAL A 296 0.59 7.55 22.74
CA VAL A 296 1.13 8.88 22.39
C VAL A 296 0.62 9.96 23.34
#